data_AF-A0A955E2A7-F1
#
_entry.id   AF-A0A955E2A7-F1
#
_cell.length_a   1.000
_cell.length_b   1.000
_cell.length_c   1.000
_cell.angle_alpha   90.00
_cell.angle_beta   90.00
_cell.angle_gamma   90.00
#
_symmetry.space_group_name_H-M   'P 1'
#
loop_
_entity.id
_entity.type
_entity.pdbx_description
1 polymer ?
#
loop_
_entity_poly.entity_id
_entity_poly.type
_entity_poly.pdbx_seq_one_letter_code
_entity_poly.pdbx_strand_id
1 'polypeptide(L)'
;MRAIVTGQVGMDKKSYLNEMADFAAAQGEPVPMYHVGNMMYDEAPDIRKGRILDLPISRLNSLRRAAFKDIIAESHPVADHPNIAVNTHATFRWRHGLFSAFDLDQIERLEPDVFICLVDNIEVVHHRLHRDHDTDATLKDCMVWREEEILATEIIAQAFHKPFYIVSRGRHQPTTRTCFRLVARPDMKRVYPSFPMSHVVDMPDVLAEIDAFRAQLAEHFVTFDPGDVDEKLLLDRAIAAMREGKEWVDAEPHAFGGSASQPPMRIRVREVLDIAGDIDG
;
A
#
# COMPACT_ATOMS: atom_id res chain seq x y z
N MET A 1 13.80 15.17 0.12
CA MET A 1 12.56 14.45 0.43
C MET A 1 12.86 13.04 0.89
N ARG A 2 12.83 12.83 2.20
CA ARG A 2 12.99 11.52 2.84
C ARG A 2 11.60 10.97 3.16
N ALA A 3 11.18 9.91 2.47
CA ALA A 3 9.84 9.36 2.59
C ALA A 3 9.82 8.09 3.45
N ILE A 4 8.89 8.01 4.40
CA ILE A 4 8.53 6.75 5.06
C ILE A 4 7.27 6.22 4.38
N VAL A 5 7.37 4.99 3.86
CA VAL A 5 6.25 4.32 3.20
C VAL A 5 5.81 3.11 4.02
N THR A 6 4.56 3.15 4.46
CA THR A 6 3.88 2.11 5.26
C THR A 6 2.81 1.41 4.42
N GLY A 7 2.14 0.42 5.01
CA GLY A 7 1.07 -0.35 4.37
C GLY A 7 1.01 -1.76 4.95
N GLN A 8 -0.16 -2.38 4.95
CA GLN A 8 -0.34 -3.69 5.59
C GLN A 8 0.44 -4.83 4.90
N VAL A 9 0.54 -5.99 5.56
CA VAL A 9 1.12 -7.21 4.96
C VAL A 9 0.17 -7.74 3.88
N GLY A 10 0.69 -8.48 2.89
CA GLY A 10 -0.10 -8.94 1.73
C GLY A 10 -0.21 -7.89 0.61
N MET A 11 0.34 -6.70 0.82
CA MET A 11 0.34 -5.64 -0.17
C MET A 11 1.42 -5.75 -1.25
N ASP A 12 2.38 -6.67 -1.19
CA ASP A 12 3.54 -6.74 -2.11
C ASP A 12 4.33 -5.41 -2.26
N LYS A 13 4.36 -4.57 -1.21
CA LYS A 13 4.95 -3.21 -1.23
C LYS A 13 6.35 -3.15 -1.85
N LYS A 14 7.17 -4.16 -1.59
CA LYS A 14 8.54 -4.24 -2.10
C LYS A 14 8.59 -4.17 -3.63
N SER A 15 7.73 -4.91 -4.35
CA SER A 15 7.69 -4.87 -5.81
C SER A 15 7.32 -3.47 -6.31
N TYR A 16 6.22 -2.92 -5.80
CA TYR A 16 5.73 -1.59 -6.18
C TYR A 16 6.78 -0.49 -5.94
N LEU A 17 7.47 -0.54 -4.80
CA LEU A 17 8.48 0.45 -4.44
C LEU A 17 9.77 0.30 -5.24
N ASN A 18 10.13 -0.91 -5.64
CA ASN A 18 11.22 -1.13 -6.59
C ASN A 18 10.87 -0.58 -7.97
N GLU A 19 9.65 -0.82 -8.46
CA GLU A 19 9.17 -0.24 -9.73
C GLU A 19 9.15 1.29 -9.68
N MET A 20 8.80 1.90 -8.54
CA MET A 20 8.89 3.33 -8.33
C MET A 20 10.35 3.82 -8.38
N ALA A 21 11.29 3.11 -7.74
CA ALA A 21 12.71 3.44 -7.77
C ALA A 21 13.31 3.30 -9.17
N ASP A 22 12.93 2.26 -9.92
CA ASP A 22 13.32 2.04 -11.31
C ASP A 22 12.78 3.16 -12.21
N PHE A 23 11.52 3.56 -12.01
CA PHE A 23 10.93 4.72 -12.69
C PHE A 23 11.73 5.99 -12.40
N ALA A 24 12.06 6.23 -11.12
CA ALA A 24 12.85 7.39 -10.69
C ALA A 24 14.24 7.43 -11.36
N ALA A 25 14.93 6.29 -11.39
CA ALA A 25 16.22 6.14 -12.05
C ALA A 25 16.12 6.40 -13.56
N ALA A 26 15.06 5.93 -14.22
CA ALA A 26 14.80 6.21 -15.64
C ALA A 26 14.53 7.69 -15.93
N GLN A 27 14.09 8.47 -14.93
CA GLN A 27 13.97 9.93 -15.02
C GLN A 27 15.29 10.67 -14.75
N GLY A 28 16.38 9.96 -14.43
CA GLY A 28 17.67 10.56 -14.06
C GLY A 28 17.73 11.04 -12.59
N GLU A 29 16.77 10.62 -11.76
CA GLU A 29 16.66 11.05 -10.37
C GLU A 29 16.50 9.84 -9.45
N PRO A 30 17.57 9.07 -9.19
CA PRO A 30 17.49 7.86 -8.39
C PRO A 30 17.01 8.17 -6.97
N VAL A 31 16.09 7.32 -6.47
CA VAL A 31 15.61 7.35 -5.09
C VAL A 31 16.06 6.05 -4.42
N PRO A 32 17.14 6.07 -3.62
CA PRO A 32 17.53 4.91 -2.82
C PRO A 32 16.37 4.38 -1.99
N MET A 33 16.13 3.07 -2.13
CA MET A 33 15.00 2.37 -1.54
C MET A 33 15.50 1.42 -0.46
N TYR A 34 15.15 1.70 0.79
CA TYR A 34 15.50 0.88 1.95
C TYR A 34 14.31 0.02 2.36
N HIS A 35 14.52 -1.29 2.50
CA HIS A 35 13.48 -2.21 2.94
C HIS A 35 13.80 -2.75 4.33
N VAL A 36 13.19 -2.16 5.35
CA VAL A 36 13.45 -2.49 6.75
C VAL A 36 13.30 -3.98 7.01
N GLY A 37 12.27 -4.62 6.43
CA GLY A 37 12.07 -6.06 6.56
C GLY A 37 13.24 -6.90 6.04
N ASN A 38 13.86 -6.53 4.91
CA ASN A 38 15.03 -7.27 4.40
C ASN A 38 16.23 -7.07 5.33
N MET A 39 16.50 -5.81 5.70
CA MET A 39 17.63 -5.47 6.56
C MET A 39 17.53 -6.17 7.93
N MET A 40 16.32 -6.32 8.47
CA MET A 40 16.09 -7.11 9.69
C MET A 40 16.42 -8.60 9.50
N TYR A 41 16.19 -9.18 8.32
CA TYR A 41 16.61 -10.57 8.03
C TYR A 41 18.12 -10.67 7.82
N ASP A 42 18.75 -9.67 7.22
CA ASP A 42 20.21 -9.64 7.02
C ASP A 42 20.95 -9.59 8.38
N GLU A 43 20.40 -8.86 9.36
CA GLU A 43 20.87 -8.82 10.75
C GLU A 43 20.58 -10.10 11.55
N ALA A 44 19.68 -10.96 11.07
CA ALA A 44 19.25 -12.16 11.78
C ALA A 44 19.21 -13.40 10.85
N PRO A 45 20.38 -13.85 10.36
CA PRO A 45 20.47 -14.97 9.42
C PRO A 45 20.02 -16.31 10.02
N ASP A 46 19.89 -16.38 11.36
CA ASP A 46 19.34 -17.54 12.07
C ASP A 46 17.82 -17.71 11.89
N ILE A 47 17.12 -16.70 11.37
CA ILE A 47 15.66 -16.70 11.25
C ILE A 47 15.24 -17.18 9.86
N ARG A 48 14.36 -18.18 9.82
CA ARG A 48 13.74 -18.63 8.56
C ARG A 48 12.91 -17.51 7.92
N LYS A 49 13.08 -17.30 6.62
CA LYS A 49 12.24 -16.37 5.83
C LYS A 49 10.75 -16.65 6.05
N GLY A 50 9.99 -15.56 6.23
CA GLY A 50 8.55 -15.60 6.54
C GLY A 50 8.23 -15.82 8.02
N ARG A 51 9.22 -15.98 8.91
CA ARG A 51 9.00 -16.26 10.34
C ARG A 51 9.52 -15.18 11.28
N ILE A 52 9.94 -14.02 10.76
CA ILE A 52 10.47 -12.94 11.61
C ILE A 52 9.43 -12.42 12.62
N LEU A 53 8.14 -12.38 12.24
CA LEU A 53 7.05 -11.94 13.11
C LEU A 53 6.71 -12.95 14.22
N ASP A 54 7.27 -14.17 14.19
CA ASP A 54 7.11 -15.16 15.27
C ASP A 54 8.09 -14.90 16.44
N LEU A 55 9.01 -13.94 16.30
CA LEU A 55 9.94 -13.58 17.36
C LEU A 55 9.27 -12.80 18.51
N PRO A 56 9.87 -12.84 19.72
CA PRO A 56 9.48 -11.92 20.80
C PRO A 56 9.58 -10.46 20.37
N ILE A 57 8.63 -9.63 20.83
CA ILE A 57 8.54 -8.18 20.49
C ILE A 57 9.87 -7.45 20.78
N SER A 58 10.54 -7.77 21.88
CA SER A 58 11.83 -7.17 22.22
C SER A 58 12.91 -7.45 21.16
N ARG A 59 12.93 -8.65 20.59
CA ARG A 59 13.87 -9.02 19.51
C ARG A 59 13.50 -8.31 18.20
N LEU A 60 12.21 -8.24 17.88
CA LEU A 60 11.71 -7.47 16.72
C LEU A 60 12.12 -6.00 16.79
N ASN A 61 11.95 -5.37 17.95
CA ASN A 61 12.32 -3.97 18.16
C ASN A 61 13.83 -3.77 18.03
N SER A 62 14.65 -4.66 18.59
CA SER A 62 16.11 -4.59 18.44
C SER A 62 16.56 -4.68 16.99
N LEU A 63 16.01 -5.64 16.22
CA LEU A 63 16.34 -5.80 14.78
C LEU A 63 15.90 -4.59 13.96
N ARG A 64 14.70 -4.08 14.20
CA ARG A 64 14.19 -2.90 13.51
C ARG A 64 15.07 -1.67 13.79
N ARG A 65 15.44 -1.48 15.06
CA ARG A 65 16.33 -0.40 15.48
C ARG A 65 17.72 -0.51 14.86
N ALA A 66 18.25 -1.72 14.68
CA ALA A 66 19.51 -1.94 13.96
C ALA A 66 19.36 -1.50 12.49
N ALA A 67 18.35 -2.01 11.78
CA ALA A 67 18.07 -1.63 10.39
C ALA A 67 17.92 -0.11 10.21
N PHE A 68 17.19 0.59 11.08
CA PHE A 68 17.08 2.05 11.01
C PHE A 68 18.40 2.78 11.25
N LYS A 69 19.26 2.28 12.15
CA LYS A 69 20.58 2.88 12.36
C LYS A 69 21.45 2.80 11.10
N ASP A 70 21.39 1.68 10.39
CA ASP A 70 22.15 1.49 9.14
C ASP A 70 21.60 2.42 8.04
N ILE A 71 20.27 2.50 7.88
CA ILE A 71 19.64 3.44 6.94
C ILE A 71 20.09 4.87 7.24
N ILE A 72 20.06 5.29 8.50
CA ILE A 72 20.48 6.65 8.91
C ILE A 72 21.96 6.86 8.60
N ALA A 73 22.82 5.89 8.89
CA ALA A 73 24.25 5.99 8.61
C ALA A 73 24.56 6.06 7.11
N GLU A 74 23.89 5.25 6.29
CA GLU A 74 24.08 5.19 4.84
C GLU A 74 23.48 6.38 4.09
N SER A 75 22.56 7.10 4.71
CA SER A 75 21.87 8.24 4.09
C SER A 75 22.26 9.59 4.70
N HIS A 76 23.43 9.63 5.37
CA HIS A 76 24.01 10.81 5.97
C HIS A 76 25.36 11.16 5.30
N PRO A 77 25.66 12.46 5.03
CA PRO A 77 24.84 13.63 5.32
C PRO A 77 23.64 13.75 4.37
N VAL A 78 22.55 14.36 4.86
CA VAL A 78 21.30 14.56 4.09
C VAL A 78 21.55 15.30 2.77
N ALA A 79 22.57 16.15 2.71
CA ALA A 79 22.97 16.87 1.49
C ALA A 79 23.37 15.95 0.32
N ASP A 80 23.98 14.79 0.61
CA ASP A 80 24.44 13.83 -0.39
C ASP A 80 23.33 12.85 -0.80
N HIS A 81 22.28 12.74 0.04
CA HIS A 81 21.15 11.83 -0.13
C HIS A 81 19.82 12.60 -0.03
N PRO A 82 19.55 13.53 -0.96
CA PRO A 82 18.43 14.45 -0.84
C PRO A 82 17.09 13.72 -0.89
N ASN A 83 16.96 12.65 -1.69
CA ASN A 83 15.74 11.88 -1.82
C ASN A 83 15.99 10.42 -1.48
N ILE A 84 15.30 9.89 -0.48
CA ILE A 84 15.30 8.46 -0.14
C ILE A 84 13.88 8.00 0.18
N ALA A 85 13.64 6.69 0.11
CA ALA A 85 12.40 6.09 0.58
C ALA A 85 12.68 4.87 1.47
N VAL A 86 11.94 4.77 2.57
CA VAL A 86 12.05 3.69 3.55
C VAL A 86 10.73 2.93 3.59
N ASN A 87 10.75 1.69 3.10
CA ASN A 87 9.65 0.74 3.18
C ASN A 87 9.65 0.07 4.57
N THR A 88 8.62 0.35 5.36
CA THR A 88 8.40 -0.24 6.69
C THR A 88 6.90 -0.47 6.90
N HIS A 89 6.50 -0.91 8.09
CA HIS A 89 5.10 -0.95 8.53
C HIS A 89 4.89 0.07 9.66
N ALA A 90 3.66 0.53 9.85
CA ALA A 90 3.27 1.29 11.05
C ALA A 90 2.75 0.35 12.15
N THR A 91 2.07 -0.73 11.75
CA THR A 91 1.48 -1.73 12.63
C THR A 91 1.70 -3.16 12.12
N PHE A 92 1.64 -4.10 13.04
CA PHE A 92 1.52 -5.51 12.71
C PHE A 92 0.33 -6.11 13.45
N ARG A 93 -0.50 -6.85 12.71
CA ARG A 93 -1.52 -7.74 13.24
C ARG A 93 -1.01 -9.17 13.06
N TRP A 94 -0.50 -9.78 14.13
CA TRP A 94 0.12 -11.10 14.05
C TRP A 94 -0.11 -11.88 15.33
N ARG A 95 -0.69 -13.09 15.25
CA ARG A 95 -0.97 -14.09 16.31
C ARG A 95 -1.38 -13.59 17.70
N HIS A 96 -0.50 -12.81 18.34
CA HIS A 96 -0.58 -12.25 19.68
C HIS A 96 -1.23 -10.85 19.74
N GLY A 97 -1.72 -10.32 18.62
CA GLY A 97 -2.51 -9.09 18.58
C GLY A 97 -1.89 -8.00 17.70
N LEU A 98 -2.28 -6.76 17.99
CA LEU A 98 -1.84 -5.55 17.30
C LEU A 98 -0.67 -4.90 18.06
N PHE A 99 0.41 -4.56 17.35
CA PHE A 99 1.54 -3.84 17.93
C PHE A 99 2.19 -2.87 16.94
N SER A 100 2.89 -1.86 17.47
CA SER A 100 3.58 -0.86 16.67
C SER A 100 4.82 -1.42 15.97
N ALA A 101 5.04 -0.96 14.75
CA ALA A 101 6.14 -1.37 13.89
C ALA A 101 7.18 -0.26 13.68
N PHE A 102 7.28 0.67 14.63
CA PHE A 102 8.17 1.84 14.55
C PHE A 102 8.75 2.24 15.91
N ASP A 103 9.85 2.99 15.85
CA ASP A 103 10.54 3.60 16.99
C ASP A 103 10.62 5.12 16.74
N LEU A 104 9.94 5.93 17.55
CA LEU A 104 9.84 7.38 17.33
C LEU A 104 11.21 8.08 17.30
N ASP A 105 12.13 7.70 18.18
CA ASP A 105 13.46 8.30 18.22
C ASP A 105 14.32 7.95 16.99
N GLN A 106 14.08 6.80 16.36
CA GLN A 106 14.75 6.47 15.09
C GLN A 106 14.13 7.23 13.92
N ILE A 107 12.80 7.40 13.91
CA ILE A 107 12.12 8.23 12.92
C ILE A 107 12.57 9.70 13.03
N GLU A 108 12.66 10.23 14.25
CA GLU A 108 13.15 11.59 14.49
C GLU A 108 14.54 11.80 13.89
N ARG A 109 15.47 10.86 14.14
CA ARG A 109 16.83 10.90 13.59
C ARG A 109 16.91 10.67 12.09
N LEU A 110 15.93 10.00 11.49
CA LEU A 110 15.83 9.85 10.05
C LEU A 110 15.42 11.17 9.36
N GLU A 111 14.77 12.08 10.09
CA GLU A 111 14.27 13.36 9.58
C GLU A 111 13.37 13.21 8.32
N PRO A 112 12.27 12.43 8.38
CA PRO A 112 11.38 12.28 7.23
C PRO A 112 10.70 13.60 6.86
N ASP A 113 10.48 13.79 5.56
CA ASP A 113 9.76 14.92 4.99
C ASP A 113 8.30 14.59 4.70
N VAL A 114 7.97 13.30 4.51
CA VAL A 114 6.63 12.84 4.14
C VAL A 114 6.38 11.41 4.61
N PHE A 115 5.13 11.15 5.00
CA PHE A 115 4.64 9.80 5.30
C PHE A 115 3.61 9.39 4.26
N ILE A 116 3.74 8.17 3.75
CA ILE A 116 2.85 7.61 2.72
C ILE A 116 2.35 6.25 3.22
N CYS A 117 1.04 6.09 3.40
CA CYS A 117 0.44 4.77 3.59
C CYS A 117 -0.02 4.23 2.25
N LEU A 118 0.60 3.14 1.79
CA LEU A 118 0.09 2.42 0.63
C LEU A 118 -1.17 1.66 1.03
N VAL A 119 -2.16 1.67 0.14
CA VAL A 119 -3.37 0.83 0.21
C VAL A 119 -3.57 0.06 -1.10
N ASP A 120 -4.39 -0.98 -1.08
CA ASP A 120 -4.80 -1.75 -2.26
C ASP A 120 -6.21 -2.28 -1.99
N ASN A 121 -6.85 -2.80 -3.03
CA ASN A 121 -8.21 -3.34 -2.98
C ASN A 121 -8.21 -4.60 -2.11
N ILE A 122 -9.22 -4.73 -1.26
CA ILE A 122 -9.12 -5.64 -0.13
C ILE A 122 -9.07 -7.12 -0.52
N GLU A 123 -9.76 -7.48 -1.60
CA GLU A 123 -9.73 -8.82 -2.15
C GLU A 123 -8.35 -9.24 -2.63
N VAL A 124 -7.55 -8.28 -3.09
CA VAL A 124 -6.19 -8.49 -3.61
C VAL A 124 -5.25 -8.74 -2.45
N VAL A 125 -5.34 -7.90 -1.42
CA VAL A 125 -4.53 -8.06 -0.22
C VAL A 125 -4.86 -9.39 0.44
N HIS A 126 -6.13 -9.70 0.59
CA HIS A 126 -6.60 -10.97 1.12
C HIS A 126 -6.05 -12.16 0.33
N HIS A 127 -6.13 -12.13 -1.01
CA HIS A 127 -5.60 -13.19 -1.86
C HIS A 127 -4.08 -13.36 -1.70
N ARG A 128 -3.31 -12.27 -1.77
CA ARG A 128 -1.84 -12.31 -1.61
C ARG A 128 -1.42 -12.76 -0.22
N LEU A 129 -2.15 -12.32 0.81
CA LEU A 129 -1.89 -12.70 2.19
C LEU A 129 -2.03 -14.23 2.37
N HIS A 130 -3.11 -14.82 1.87
CA HIS A 130 -3.31 -16.28 1.93
C HIS A 130 -2.37 -17.09 1.03
N ARG A 131 -1.90 -16.48 -0.08
CA ARG A 131 -0.90 -17.11 -0.97
C ARG A 131 0.45 -17.22 -0.27
N ASP A 132 0.86 -16.17 0.44
CA ASP A 132 2.23 -16.02 0.94
C ASP A 132 2.39 -16.39 2.41
N HIS A 133 1.28 -16.44 3.17
CA HIS A 133 1.28 -16.67 4.60
C HIS A 133 0.20 -17.69 5.02
N ASP A 134 0.52 -18.45 6.07
CA ASP A 134 -0.43 -19.32 6.75
C ASP A 134 -1.28 -18.47 7.70
N THR A 135 -2.46 -18.07 7.23
CA THR A 135 -3.39 -17.17 7.93
C THR A 135 -4.84 -17.57 7.69
N ASP A 136 -5.70 -17.20 8.63
CA ASP A 136 -7.16 -17.31 8.59
C ASP A 136 -7.85 -15.92 8.52
N ALA A 137 -7.10 -14.87 8.17
CA ALA A 137 -7.58 -13.49 8.18
C ALA A 137 -8.70 -13.27 7.17
N THR A 138 -9.87 -12.85 7.63
CA THR A 138 -11.01 -12.57 6.74
C THR A 138 -10.83 -11.26 5.96
N LEU A 139 -11.68 -10.99 4.97
CA LEU A 139 -11.76 -9.67 4.32
C LEU A 139 -12.01 -8.56 5.36
N LYS A 140 -12.82 -8.82 6.39
CA LYS A 140 -13.06 -7.87 7.49
C LYS A 140 -11.78 -7.61 8.28
N ASP A 141 -11.01 -8.63 8.60
CA ASP A 141 -9.72 -8.46 9.28
C ASP A 141 -8.75 -7.65 8.43
N CYS A 142 -8.72 -7.89 7.11
CA CYS A 142 -7.91 -7.11 6.19
C CYS A 142 -8.37 -5.64 6.16
N MET A 143 -9.67 -5.36 6.15
CA MET A 143 -10.18 -3.98 6.16
C MET A 143 -9.78 -3.26 7.46
N VAL A 144 -9.99 -3.92 8.60
CA VAL A 144 -9.61 -3.37 9.91
C VAL A 144 -8.11 -3.10 9.97
N TRP A 145 -7.29 -4.02 9.47
CA TRP A 145 -5.84 -3.83 9.47
C TRP A 145 -5.40 -2.68 8.54
N ARG A 146 -6.07 -2.49 7.39
CA ARG A 146 -5.84 -1.31 6.54
C ARG A 146 -6.07 -0.02 7.32
N GLU A 147 -7.19 0.08 8.04
CA GLU A 147 -7.51 1.26 8.85
C GLU A 147 -6.52 1.46 10.01
N GLU A 148 -6.09 0.39 10.68
CA GLU A 148 -5.08 0.42 11.73
C GLU A 148 -3.74 0.97 11.21
N GLU A 149 -3.33 0.55 10.01
CA GLU A 149 -2.11 1.01 9.35
C GLU A 149 -2.19 2.48 8.91
N ILE A 150 -3.32 2.90 8.35
CA ILE A 150 -3.59 4.29 7.97
C ILE A 150 -3.50 5.18 9.21
N LEU A 151 -4.27 4.85 10.25
CA LEU A 151 -4.35 5.63 11.48
C LEU A 151 -2.99 5.74 12.17
N ALA A 152 -2.27 4.63 12.31
CA ALA A 152 -0.95 4.66 12.94
C ALA A 152 0.04 5.50 12.13
N THR A 153 0.02 5.41 10.81
CA THR A 153 0.88 6.23 9.94
C THR A 153 0.54 7.72 10.07
N GLU A 154 -0.75 8.06 10.11
CA GLU A 154 -1.21 9.43 10.30
C GLU A 154 -0.76 9.98 11.65
N ILE A 155 -0.91 9.22 12.74
CA ILE A 155 -0.48 9.64 14.08
C ILE A 155 1.02 9.96 14.10
N ILE A 156 1.84 9.13 13.45
CA ILE A 156 3.29 9.39 13.35
C ILE A 156 3.53 10.68 12.56
N ALA A 157 2.87 10.85 11.41
CA ALA A 157 3.03 12.05 10.60
C ALA A 157 2.64 13.33 11.35
N GLN A 158 1.54 13.28 12.11
CA GLN A 158 1.09 14.37 12.99
C GLN A 158 2.10 14.66 14.10
N ALA A 159 2.66 13.63 14.74
CA ALA A 159 3.66 13.78 15.80
C ALA A 159 4.94 14.49 15.31
N PHE A 160 5.29 14.33 14.03
CA PHE A 160 6.43 15.00 13.40
C PHE A 160 6.06 16.26 12.60
N HIS A 161 4.77 16.64 12.59
CA HIS A 161 4.23 17.76 11.80
C HIS A 161 4.59 17.67 10.31
N LYS A 162 4.51 16.47 9.73
CA LYS A 162 4.82 16.20 8.33
C LYS A 162 3.56 15.85 7.53
N PRO A 163 3.55 16.12 6.21
CA PRO A 163 2.47 15.67 5.34
C PRO A 163 2.27 14.16 5.38
N PHE A 164 1.00 13.75 5.32
CA PHE A 164 0.56 12.37 5.23
C PHE A 164 -0.27 12.17 3.96
N TYR A 165 -0.01 11.08 3.24
CA TYR A 165 -0.78 10.70 2.05
C TYR A 165 -1.16 9.23 2.08
N ILE A 166 -2.36 8.94 1.60
CA ILE A 166 -2.81 7.58 1.28
C ILE A 166 -2.65 7.41 -0.22
N VAL A 167 -1.93 6.37 -0.64
CA VAL A 167 -1.66 6.10 -2.06
C VAL A 167 -2.13 4.68 -2.36
N SER A 168 -3.09 4.54 -3.27
CA SER A 168 -3.41 3.22 -3.81
C SER A 168 -2.24 2.68 -4.60
N ARG A 169 -1.99 1.37 -4.57
CA ARG A 169 -1.10 0.71 -5.53
C ARG A 169 -1.58 0.85 -6.99
N GLY A 170 -2.85 1.15 -7.18
CA GLY A 170 -3.50 1.22 -8.48
C GLY A 170 -4.30 -0.04 -8.76
N ARG A 171 -5.39 0.15 -9.50
CA ARG A 171 -6.20 -0.94 -10.03
C ARG A 171 -5.61 -1.38 -11.37
N HIS A 172 -6.05 -0.79 -12.47
CA HIS A 172 -5.64 -1.21 -13.81
C HIS A 172 -4.16 -0.90 -14.14
N GLN A 173 -3.62 0.19 -13.57
CA GLN A 173 -2.24 0.60 -13.79
C GLN A 173 -1.57 0.89 -12.44
N PRO A 174 -0.31 0.50 -12.24
CA PRO A 174 0.43 0.87 -11.04
C PRO A 174 0.57 2.39 -10.92
N THR A 175 0.33 2.93 -9.73
CA THR A 175 0.46 4.37 -9.43
C THR A 175 1.90 4.77 -9.07
N THR A 176 2.91 4.01 -9.50
CA THR A 176 4.32 4.21 -9.14
C THR A 176 4.80 5.63 -9.46
N ARG A 177 4.31 6.20 -10.58
CA ARG A 177 4.53 7.61 -10.97
C ARG A 177 3.97 8.61 -9.94
N THR A 178 2.79 8.35 -9.37
CA THR A 178 2.18 9.18 -8.32
C THR A 178 3.03 9.15 -7.06
N CYS A 179 3.45 7.95 -6.62
CA CYS A 179 4.35 7.81 -5.47
C CYS A 179 5.71 8.48 -5.71
N PHE A 180 6.33 8.28 -6.88
CA PHE A 180 7.56 8.97 -7.26
C PHE A 180 7.42 10.49 -7.16
N ARG A 181 6.34 11.08 -7.69
CA ARG A 181 6.14 12.54 -7.61
C ARG A 181 5.94 13.04 -6.19
N LEU A 182 5.28 12.26 -5.33
CA LEU A 182 5.18 12.62 -3.91
C LEU A 182 6.55 12.70 -3.25
N VAL A 183 7.51 11.86 -3.66
CA VAL A 183 8.88 11.89 -3.14
C VAL A 183 9.73 12.95 -3.85
N ALA A 184 9.77 12.97 -5.18
CA ALA A 184 10.74 13.75 -5.94
C ALA A 184 10.22 15.12 -6.43
N ARG A 185 8.92 15.41 -6.29
CA ARG A 185 8.28 16.66 -6.75
C ARG A 185 7.36 17.26 -5.67
N PRO A 186 7.91 17.66 -4.50
CA PRO A 186 7.10 18.13 -3.37
C PRO A 186 6.19 19.32 -3.67
N ASP A 187 6.61 20.18 -4.61
CA ASP A 187 5.89 21.40 -5.00
C ASP A 187 4.80 21.16 -6.07
N MET A 188 4.75 19.94 -6.62
CA MET A 188 3.75 19.60 -7.63
C MET A 188 2.35 19.60 -7.00
N LYS A 189 1.41 20.26 -7.69
CA LYS A 189 0.02 20.34 -7.22
C LYS A 189 -0.61 18.95 -7.17
N ARG A 190 -1.41 18.75 -6.13
CA ARG A 190 -2.12 17.51 -5.84
C ARG A 190 -3.59 17.69 -6.18
N VAL A 191 -4.18 16.71 -6.84
CA VAL A 191 -5.58 16.75 -7.28
C VAL A 191 -6.26 15.42 -6.98
N TYR A 192 -7.55 15.51 -6.66
CA TYR A 192 -8.44 14.38 -6.48
C TYR A 192 -9.60 14.56 -7.47
N PRO A 193 -9.60 13.87 -8.62
CA PRO A 193 -10.69 13.97 -9.56
C PRO A 193 -11.95 13.32 -8.97
N SER A 194 -13.08 14.02 -9.05
CA SER A 194 -14.38 13.54 -8.58
C SER A 194 -15.33 13.44 -9.77
N PHE A 195 -15.85 12.24 -10.01
CA PHE A 195 -16.78 11.92 -11.09
C PHE A 195 -17.69 10.74 -10.67
N PRO A 196 -18.90 10.63 -11.23
CA PRO A 196 -19.89 9.65 -10.80
C PRO A 196 -19.59 8.25 -11.35
N MET A 197 -18.69 7.52 -10.68
CA MET A 197 -18.20 6.19 -11.12
C MET A 197 -19.31 5.16 -11.35
N SER A 198 -20.31 5.09 -10.47
CA SER A 198 -21.39 4.10 -10.53
C SER A 198 -22.42 4.35 -11.65
N HIS A 199 -22.51 5.58 -12.16
CA HIS A 199 -23.53 5.97 -13.14
C HIS A 199 -23.07 5.84 -14.60
N VAL A 200 -21.78 5.61 -14.83
CA VAL A 200 -21.16 5.61 -16.16
C VAL A 200 -20.61 4.25 -16.59
N VAL A 201 -20.77 3.20 -15.76
CA VAL A 201 -20.23 1.86 -16.01
C VAL A 201 -20.67 1.28 -17.36
N ASP A 202 -21.92 1.52 -17.75
CA ASP A 202 -22.49 1.04 -19.02
C ASP A 202 -22.41 2.08 -20.17
N MET A 203 -21.59 3.13 -20.02
CA MET A 203 -21.45 4.23 -20.99
C MET A 203 -20.02 4.31 -21.55
N PRO A 204 -19.66 3.53 -22.59
CA PRO A 204 -18.28 3.39 -23.06
C PRO A 204 -17.67 4.72 -23.56
N ASP A 205 -18.46 5.56 -24.23
CA ASP A 205 -17.97 6.86 -24.72
C ASP A 205 -17.63 7.81 -23.56
N VAL A 206 -18.42 7.78 -22.49
CA VAL A 206 -18.21 8.59 -21.29
C VAL A 206 -16.99 8.08 -20.51
N LEU A 207 -16.82 6.76 -20.41
CA LEU A 207 -15.62 6.16 -19.81
C LEU A 207 -14.35 6.57 -20.55
N ALA A 208 -14.38 6.57 -21.89
CA ALA A 208 -13.25 7.01 -22.70
C ALA A 208 -12.91 8.50 -22.48
N GLU A 209 -13.91 9.36 -22.32
CA GLU A 209 -13.70 10.77 -21.97
C GLU A 209 -13.09 10.93 -20.57
N ILE A 210 -13.60 10.20 -19.59
CA ILE A 210 -13.06 10.18 -18.22
C ILE A 210 -11.61 9.70 -18.21
N ASP A 211 -11.28 8.65 -18.96
CA ASP A 211 -9.92 8.12 -19.04
C ASP A 211 -8.96 9.10 -19.74
N ALA A 212 -9.41 9.79 -20.79
CA ALA A 212 -8.64 10.87 -21.41
C ALA A 212 -8.40 12.03 -20.44
N PHE A 213 -9.42 12.42 -19.67
CA PHE A 213 -9.29 13.45 -18.63
C PHE A 213 -8.31 13.05 -17.52
N ARG A 214 -8.41 11.81 -17.03
CA ARG A 214 -7.48 11.23 -16.05
C ARG A 214 -6.04 11.24 -16.57
N ALA A 215 -5.82 10.85 -17.82
CA ALA A 215 -4.50 10.86 -18.45
C ALA A 215 -3.89 12.28 -18.47
N GLN A 216 -4.69 13.29 -18.83
CA GLN A 216 -4.26 14.69 -18.81
C GLN A 216 -3.92 15.18 -17.38
N LEU A 217 -4.72 14.82 -16.37
CA LEU A 217 -4.38 15.13 -14.98
C LEU A 217 -3.08 14.46 -14.54
N ALA A 218 -2.90 13.19 -14.90
CA ALA A 218 -1.69 12.43 -14.62
C ALA A 218 -0.44 12.96 -15.34
N GLU A 219 -0.55 13.82 -16.34
CA GLU A 219 0.61 14.51 -16.93
C GLU A 219 1.06 15.69 -16.06
N HIS A 220 0.12 16.43 -15.48
CA HIS A 220 0.39 17.74 -14.87
C HIS A 220 0.34 17.77 -13.33
N PHE A 221 -0.26 16.76 -12.69
CA PHE A 221 -0.50 16.74 -11.24
C PHE A 221 -0.09 15.44 -10.56
N VAL A 222 0.09 15.49 -9.24
CA VAL A 222 0.00 14.31 -8.39
C VAL A 222 -1.49 13.99 -8.24
N THR A 223 -1.93 12.92 -8.89
CA THR A 223 -3.36 12.58 -9.00
C THR A 223 -3.68 11.38 -8.10
N PHE A 224 -4.71 11.53 -7.27
CA PHE A 224 -5.25 10.48 -6.42
C PHE A 224 -6.60 10.04 -6.99
N ASP A 225 -6.63 8.99 -7.80
CA ASP A 225 -7.85 8.54 -8.46
C ASP A 225 -8.70 7.66 -7.53
N PRO A 226 -9.97 8.00 -7.27
CA PRO A 226 -10.85 7.13 -6.49
C PRO A 226 -11.09 5.77 -7.14
N GLY A 227 -10.98 5.64 -8.47
CA GLY A 227 -11.13 4.36 -9.17
C GLY A 227 -9.98 3.37 -8.95
N ASP A 228 -8.88 3.81 -8.32
CA ASP A 228 -7.77 2.94 -7.97
C ASP A 228 -8.08 2.03 -6.76
N VAL A 229 -9.12 2.33 -5.98
CA VAL A 229 -9.63 1.49 -4.87
C VAL A 229 -11.15 1.51 -4.91
N ASP A 230 -11.76 0.39 -5.30
CA ASP A 230 -13.21 0.28 -5.44
C ASP A 230 -13.70 -1.12 -5.06
N GLU A 231 -14.05 -1.28 -3.79
CA GLU A 231 -14.72 -2.48 -3.28
C GLU A 231 -16.23 -2.50 -3.59
N LYS A 232 -16.83 -1.41 -4.10
CA LYS A 232 -18.26 -1.36 -4.40
C LYS A 232 -18.62 -2.32 -5.52
N LEU A 233 -17.79 -2.39 -6.56
CA LEU A 233 -17.95 -3.36 -7.65
C LEU A 233 -17.91 -4.82 -7.15
N LEU A 234 -17.05 -5.10 -6.16
CA LEU A 234 -16.97 -6.43 -5.54
C LEU A 234 -18.27 -6.77 -4.80
N LEU A 235 -18.79 -5.82 -4.01
CA LEU A 235 -20.05 -5.97 -3.29
C LEU A 235 -21.24 -6.19 -4.21
N ASP A 236 -21.36 -5.38 -5.27
CA ASP A 236 -22.47 -5.49 -6.23
C ASP A 236 -22.47 -6.86 -6.93
N ARG A 237 -21.29 -7.37 -7.29
CA ARG A 237 -21.13 -8.74 -7.83
C ARG A 237 -21.52 -9.80 -6.82
N ALA A 238 -21.15 -9.65 -5.54
CA ALA A 238 -21.53 -10.60 -4.49
C ALA A 238 -23.04 -10.61 -4.22
N ILE A 239 -23.69 -9.44 -4.25
CA ILE A 239 -25.16 -9.33 -4.13
C ILE A 239 -25.86 -10.04 -5.29
N ALA A 240 -25.38 -9.86 -6.53
CA ALA A 240 -25.92 -10.56 -7.69
C ALA A 240 -25.74 -12.08 -7.58
N ALA A 241 -24.54 -12.53 -7.20
CA ALA A 241 -24.24 -13.95 -7.00
C ALA A 241 -25.10 -14.59 -5.89
N MET A 242 -25.33 -13.88 -4.78
CA MET A 242 -26.23 -14.32 -3.72
C MET A 242 -27.66 -14.54 -4.24
N ARG A 243 -28.19 -13.63 -5.07
CA ARG A 243 -29.53 -13.76 -5.67
C ARG A 243 -29.64 -14.97 -6.59
N GLU A 244 -28.53 -15.36 -7.22
CA GLU A 244 -28.42 -16.54 -8.08
C GLU A 244 -28.12 -17.84 -7.30
N GLY A 245 -28.01 -17.78 -5.97
CA GLY A 245 -27.69 -18.94 -5.13
C GLY A 245 -26.24 -19.41 -5.25
N LYS A 246 -25.34 -18.57 -5.78
CA LYS A 246 -23.91 -18.87 -5.88
C LYS A 246 -23.20 -18.61 -4.56
N GLU A 247 -22.29 -19.51 -4.20
CA GLU A 247 -21.47 -19.37 -2.99
C GLU A 247 -20.20 -18.52 -3.21
N TRP A 248 -19.81 -18.32 -4.46
CA TRP A 248 -18.52 -17.71 -4.84
C TRP A 248 -18.70 -16.66 -5.94
N VAL A 249 -17.84 -15.65 -5.90
CA VAL A 249 -17.61 -14.69 -7.00
C VAL A 249 -16.17 -14.76 -7.45
N ASP A 250 -15.96 -14.55 -8.75
CA ASP A 250 -14.64 -14.44 -9.35
C ASP A 250 -14.28 -12.95 -9.50
N ALA A 251 -13.12 -12.57 -8.96
CA ALA A 251 -12.52 -11.25 -9.14
C ALA A 251 -11.30 -11.37 -10.06
N GLU A 252 -11.28 -10.60 -11.15
CA GLU A 252 -10.23 -10.74 -12.16
C GLU A 252 -8.91 -10.07 -11.74
N PRO A 253 -7.75 -10.73 -11.90
CA PRO A 253 -6.46 -10.21 -11.42
C PRO A 253 -5.83 -9.13 -12.31
N HIS A 254 -6.27 -8.98 -13.56
CA HIS A 254 -5.76 -7.95 -14.49
C HIS A 254 -6.19 -6.52 -14.11
N ALA A 255 -6.93 -6.39 -13.02
CA ALA A 255 -7.23 -5.14 -12.36
C ALA A 255 -6.17 -4.73 -11.32
N PHE A 256 -4.97 -5.35 -11.23
CA PHE A 256 -4.02 -5.11 -10.11
C PHE A 256 -2.52 -5.21 -10.43
N GLY A 257 -2.09 -4.84 -11.65
CA GLY A 257 -0.69 -4.96 -12.05
C GLY A 257 -0.16 -6.40 -12.09
N GLY A 258 -1.04 -7.41 -12.00
CA GLY A 258 -0.74 -8.80 -12.32
C GLY A 258 -0.70 -8.99 -13.84
N SER A 259 0.14 -9.90 -14.33
CA SER A 259 0.08 -10.29 -15.74
C SER A 259 -1.33 -10.81 -16.08
N ALA A 260 -1.82 -10.51 -17.28
CA ALA A 260 -3.12 -10.98 -17.81
C ALA A 260 -3.32 -12.51 -17.81
N SER A 261 -2.31 -13.27 -17.35
CA SER A 261 -2.24 -14.72 -17.24
C SER A 261 -2.57 -15.29 -15.85
N GLN A 262 -2.89 -14.47 -14.83
CA GLN A 262 -3.28 -15.02 -13.53
C GLN A 262 -4.76 -15.49 -13.52
N PRO A 263 -5.07 -16.60 -12.80
CA PRO A 263 -6.44 -17.08 -12.69
C PRO A 263 -7.29 -16.12 -11.83
N PRO A 264 -8.61 -16.04 -12.06
CA PRO A 264 -9.52 -15.28 -11.22
C PRO A 264 -9.40 -15.64 -9.74
N MET A 265 -9.43 -14.63 -8.88
CA MET A 265 -9.46 -14.80 -7.44
C MET A 265 -10.88 -15.19 -7.02
N ARG A 266 -11.02 -16.39 -6.47
CA ARG A 266 -12.31 -16.92 -6.05
C ARG A 266 -12.60 -16.51 -4.60
N ILE A 267 -13.65 -15.71 -4.39
CA ILE A 267 -13.98 -15.09 -3.10
C ILE A 267 -15.36 -15.57 -2.63
N ARG A 268 -15.51 -15.85 -1.33
CA ARG A 268 -16.80 -16.29 -0.77
C ARG A 268 -17.78 -15.13 -0.74
N VAL A 269 -18.97 -15.35 -1.31
CA VAL A 269 -20.06 -14.35 -1.31
C VAL A 269 -20.35 -13.86 0.10
N ARG A 270 -20.48 -14.79 1.06
CA ARG A 270 -20.76 -14.47 2.47
C ARG A 270 -19.75 -13.49 3.06
N GLU A 271 -18.47 -13.66 2.77
CA GLU A 271 -17.41 -12.84 3.33
C GLU A 271 -17.42 -11.41 2.76
N VAL A 272 -17.80 -11.25 1.49
CA VAL A 272 -18.04 -9.93 0.89
C VAL A 272 -19.28 -9.26 1.50
N LEU A 273 -20.32 -10.03 1.80
CA LEU A 273 -21.52 -9.49 2.45
C LEU A 273 -21.26 -9.08 3.90
N ASP A 274 -20.36 -9.78 4.60
CA ASP A 274 -19.98 -9.46 5.99
C ASP A 274 -19.28 -8.08 6.11
N ILE A 275 -18.70 -7.57 5.02
CA ILE A 275 -18.08 -6.23 4.92
C ILE A 275 -18.95 -5.20 4.20
N ALA A 276 -20.20 -5.53 3.85
CA ALA A 276 -21.06 -4.63 3.08
C ALA A 276 -21.27 -3.26 3.76
N GLY A 277 -21.42 -3.25 5.09
CA GLY A 277 -21.57 -2.02 5.87
C GLY A 277 -20.32 -1.13 5.82
N ASP A 278 -19.13 -1.72 5.75
CA ASP A 278 -17.88 -0.96 5.62
C ASP A 278 -17.71 -0.32 4.23
N ILE A 279 -18.30 -0.94 3.20
CA ILE A 279 -18.26 -0.46 1.81
C ILE A 279 -19.31 0.63 1.58
N ASP A 280 -20.52 0.46 2.10
CA ASP A 280 -21.65 1.37 1.83
C ASP A 280 -21.73 2.56 2.80
N GLY A 281 -21.09 2.48 3.97
CA GLY A 281 -21.11 3.54 5.00
C GLY A 281 -22.32 3.46 5.93
#